data_AF-A0A3N5QGY5-F1
#
_entry.id   AF-A0A3N5QGY5-F1
#
_cell.length_a   1.000
_cell.length_b   1.000
_cell.length_c   1.000
_cell.angle_alpha   90.00
_cell.angle_beta   90.00
_cell.angle_gamma   90.00
#
_symmetry.space_group_name_H-M   'P 1'
#
loop_
_entity.id
_entity.type
_entity.pdbx_description
1 polymer ?
#
loop_
_entity_poly.entity_id
_entity_poly.type
_entity_poly.pdbx_seq_one_letter_code
_entity_poly.pdbx_strand_id
1 'polypeptide(L)'
;MNADLLAMFRNKKYMLKNGKYQHALDLGCRALSGKDPVLIARFSRAHLEQARDDGTINLFLLFLNRRIRITWPEFECRDRLSGTLLPIPDKVLLVHYLNGALNAGGPPETHEWIAFQDLPDGRFYHAAFDKRAKAPLIKGFGANPGLLQEAAARIYHADPIEIGDYGVVVRVLPLVPLALVLWAGDAEFPPNGNILFDRNSVKLFSAEDVAWLAGRVVYPLLEMMNK
;
A
#
# COMPACT_ATOMS: atom_id res chain seq x y z
N MET A 1 18.69 13.68 -3.31
CA MET A 1 17.36 13.98 -2.72
C MET A 1 16.76 15.12 -3.54
N ASN A 2 15.67 14.88 -4.27
CA ASN A 2 15.17 15.80 -5.31
C ASN A 2 14.60 17.10 -4.69
N ALA A 3 14.83 18.25 -5.33
CA ALA A 3 14.45 19.58 -4.86
C ALA A 3 12.92 19.75 -4.69
N ASP A 4 12.12 18.99 -5.45
CA ASP A 4 10.66 18.99 -5.35
C ASP A 4 10.12 18.35 -4.06
N LEU A 5 10.85 17.36 -3.51
CA LEU A 5 10.54 16.78 -2.20
C LEU A 5 10.79 17.79 -1.08
N LEU A 6 11.87 18.57 -1.17
CA LEU A 6 12.19 19.65 -0.22
C LEU A 6 11.18 20.81 -0.28
N ALA A 7 10.62 21.11 -1.46
CA ALA A 7 9.57 22.11 -1.63
C ALA A 7 8.22 21.68 -1.02
N MET A 8 7.90 20.38 -1.03
CA MET A 8 6.73 19.84 -0.31
C MET A 8 6.81 20.09 1.20
N PHE A 9 7.98 19.94 1.83
CA PHE A 9 8.13 20.05 3.28
C PHE A 9 7.97 21.49 3.84
N ARG A 10 8.04 22.53 3.00
CA ARG A 10 7.93 23.95 3.44
C ARG A 10 6.51 24.53 3.37
N ASN A 11 5.52 23.77 2.92
CA ASN A 11 4.18 24.28 2.65
C ASN A 11 3.21 24.03 3.83
N LYS A 12 2.51 25.06 4.30
CA LYS A 12 1.57 25.02 5.45
C LYS A 12 0.47 23.96 5.30
N LYS A 13 0.08 23.62 4.06
CA LYS A 13 -0.87 22.55 3.72
C LYS A 13 -0.29 21.14 3.96
N TYR A 14 1.03 20.98 3.82
CA TYR A 14 1.76 19.74 4.17
C TYR A 14 1.94 19.60 5.68
N MET A 15 2.21 20.69 6.40
CA MET A 15 2.31 20.69 7.86
C MET A 15 0.95 20.34 8.52
N LEU A 16 -0.16 20.90 8.02
CA LEU A 16 -1.52 20.54 8.46
C LEU A 16 -1.89 19.08 8.15
N LYS A 17 -1.47 18.57 6.98
CA LYS A 17 -1.62 17.15 6.63
C LYS A 17 -0.78 16.25 7.56
N ASN A 18 0.46 16.63 7.86
CA ASN A 18 1.33 15.90 8.78
C ASN A 18 0.76 15.88 10.20
N GLY A 19 0.11 16.95 10.67
CA GLY A 19 -0.61 16.94 11.95
C GLY A 19 -1.76 15.92 11.98
N LYS A 20 -2.55 15.84 10.89
CA LYS A 20 -3.60 14.81 10.76
C LYS A 20 -3.05 13.40 10.70
N TYR A 21 -1.97 13.17 9.93
CA TYR A 21 -1.35 11.85 9.83
C TYR A 21 -0.64 11.43 11.13
N GLN A 22 -0.03 12.37 11.85
CA GLN A 22 0.55 12.08 13.16
C GLN A 22 -0.54 11.69 14.14
N HIS A 23 -1.66 12.41 14.16
CA HIS A 23 -2.80 12.04 15.00
C HIS A 23 -3.36 10.65 14.65
N ALA A 24 -3.53 10.34 13.36
CA ALA A 24 -3.96 9.02 12.92
C ALA A 24 -2.96 7.91 13.34
N LEU A 25 -1.65 8.18 13.20
CA LEU A 25 -0.60 7.27 13.63
C LEU A 25 -0.67 7.03 15.15
N ASP A 26 -0.79 8.10 15.94
CA ASP A 26 -0.88 8.00 17.40
C ASP A 26 -2.09 7.18 17.84
N LEU A 27 -3.26 7.39 17.22
CA LEU A 27 -4.47 6.61 17.49
C LEU A 27 -4.28 5.14 17.12
N GLY A 28 -3.71 4.85 15.95
CA GLY A 28 -3.45 3.49 15.52
C GLY A 28 -2.46 2.75 16.42
N CYS A 29 -1.38 3.42 16.85
CA CYS A 29 -0.40 2.86 17.77
C CYS A 29 -1.02 2.59 19.15
N ARG A 30 -1.86 3.51 19.65
CA ARG A 30 -2.61 3.31 20.91
C ARG A 30 -3.54 2.11 20.84
N ALA A 31 -4.20 1.87 19.70
CA ALA A 31 -5.08 0.70 19.53
C ALA A 31 -4.32 -0.64 19.58
N LEU A 32 -3.05 -0.65 19.15
CA LEU A 32 -2.16 -1.80 19.25
C LEU A 32 -1.44 -1.90 20.61
N SER A 33 -1.32 -0.80 21.34
CA SER A 33 -0.64 -0.79 22.64
C SER A 33 -1.32 -1.76 23.62
N GLY A 34 -0.51 -2.57 24.31
CA GLY A 34 -1.00 -3.61 25.24
C GLY A 34 -1.59 -4.86 24.57
N LYS A 35 -1.60 -4.94 23.23
CA LYS A 35 -1.94 -6.19 22.52
C LYS A 35 -0.74 -7.14 22.50
N ASP A 36 -1.02 -8.42 22.26
CA ASP A 36 0.02 -9.45 22.15
C ASP A 36 0.73 -9.35 20.78
N PRO A 37 2.04 -9.03 20.75
CA PRO A 37 2.81 -8.94 19.51
C PRO A 37 2.90 -10.27 18.76
N VAL A 38 2.76 -11.42 19.44
CA VAL A 38 2.75 -12.75 18.81
C VAL A 38 1.47 -12.95 18.01
N LEU A 39 0.31 -12.57 18.56
CA LEU A 39 -0.97 -12.62 17.84
C LEU A 39 -0.99 -11.65 16.66
N ILE A 40 -0.46 -10.43 16.85
CA ILE A 40 -0.33 -9.46 15.76
C ILE A 40 0.55 -10.01 14.65
N ALA A 41 1.71 -10.60 14.99
CA ALA A 41 2.59 -11.21 14.00
C ALA A 41 1.87 -12.31 13.21
N ARG A 42 1.19 -13.22 13.91
CA ARG A 42 0.43 -14.32 13.32
C ARG A 42 -0.65 -13.82 12.36
N PHE A 43 -1.53 -12.93 12.82
CA PHE A 43 -2.67 -12.49 12.01
C PHE A 43 -2.26 -11.56 10.88
N SER A 44 -1.19 -10.78 11.03
CA SER A 44 -0.68 -9.90 9.97
C SER A 44 0.28 -10.61 8.98
N ARG A 45 0.58 -11.89 9.22
CA ARG A 45 1.66 -12.64 8.54
C ARG A 45 3.02 -11.94 8.63
N ALA A 46 3.26 -11.18 9.70
CA ALA A 46 4.57 -10.63 9.99
C ALA A 46 5.45 -11.69 10.66
N HIS A 47 6.75 -11.61 10.42
CA HIS A 47 7.74 -12.42 11.13
C HIS A 47 8.18 -11.71 12.41
N LEU A 48 8.15 -12.42 13.53
CA LEU A 48 8.59 -11.92 14.83
C LEU A 48 10.01 -12.44 15.11
N GLU A 49 10.96 -11.53 15.33
CA GLU A 49 12.26 -11.87 15.93
C GLU A 49 12.16 -11.65 17.45
N GLN A 50 12.74 -12.57 18.24
CA GLN A 50 12.68 -12.54 19.70
C GLN A 50 13.22 -11.23 20.28
N ALA A 51 12.76 -10.92 21.48
CA ALA A 51 13.18 -9.73 22.21
C ALA A 51 14.71 -9.68 22.35
N ARG A 52 15.29 -8.50 22.12
CA ARG A 52 16.69 -8.24 22.47
C ARG A 52 16.83 -8.18 24.00
N ASP A 53 18.06 -8.10 24.49
CA ASP A 53 18.36 -7.98 25.93
C ASP A 53 17.66 -6.79 26.61
N ASP A 54 17.26 -5.78 25.83
CA ASP A 54 16.50 -4.60 26.29
C ASP A 54 14.96 -4.80 26.30
N GLY A 55 14.47 -5.99 25.97
CA GLY A 55 13.05 -6.31 25.89
C GLY A 55 12.35 -5.87 24.59
N THR A 56 13.06 -5.23 23.65
CA THR A 56 12.50 -4.75 22.39
C THR A 56 12.25 -5.90 21.43
N ILE A 57 11.01 -6.02 20.95
CA ILE A 57 10.61 -7.01 19.94
C ILE A 57 10.66 -6.36 18.56
N ASN A 58 11.06 -7.13 17.53
CA ASN A 58 11.05 -6.69 16.15
C ASN A 58 10.06 -7.50 15.32
N LEU A 59 9.10 -6.81 14.70
CA LEU A 59 8.23 -7.36 13.68
C LEU A 59 8.79 -7.03 12.30
N PHE A 60 8.74 -7.99 11.38
CA PHE A 60 9.15 -7.82 10.00
C PHE A 60 7.99 -8.10 9.06
N LEU A 61 7.66 -7.12 8.23
CA LEU A 61 6.56 -7.19 7.28
C LEU A 61 7.04 -6.85 5.87
N LEU A 62 6.56 -7.58 4.87
CA LEU A 62 6.74 -7.17 3.49
C LEU A 62 5.75 -6.05 3.16
N PHE A 63 6.27 -4.90 2.73
CA PHE A 63 5.48 -3.78 2.25
C PHE A 63 6.07 -3.29 0.94
N LEU A 64 5.32 -3.38 -0.16
CA LEU A 64 5.78 -3.01 -1.50
C LEU A 64 7.08 -3.74 -1.89
N ASN A 65 7.14 -5.05 -1.64
CA ASN A 65 8.32 -5.91 -1.83
C ASN A 65 9.58 -5.48 -1.05
N ARG A 66 9.42 -4.67 0.01
CA ARG A 66 10.50 -4.28 0.92
C ARG A 66 10.24 -4.84 2.30
N ARG A 67 11.27 -5.38 2.94
CA ARG A 67 11.18 -5.89 4.32
C ARG A 67 11.26 -4.71 5.28
N ILE A 68 10.16 -4.39 5.95
CA ILE A 68 10.07 -3.31 6.92
C ILE A 68 10.20 -3.89 8.32
N ARG A 69 11.10 -3.31 9.11
CA ARG A 69 11.23 -3.56 10.55
C ARG A 69 10.32 -2.60 11.31
N ILE A 70 9.53 -3.12 12.23
CA ILE A 70 8.68 -2.36 13.15
C ILE A 70 9.09 -2.75 14.56
N THR A 71 9.53 -1.78 15.37
CA THR A 71 9.85 -2.04 16.79
C THR A 71 8.58 -2.09 17.62
N TRP A 72 8.65 -2.82 18.73
CA TRP A 72 7.58 -2.87 19.72
C TRP A 72 8.16 -2.64 21.12
N PRO A 73 7.54 -1.77 21.94
CA PRO A 73 6.23 -1.10 21.73
C PRO A 73 6.27 0.25 20.98
N GLU A 74 7.41 0.73 20.49
CA GLU A 74 7.55 2.11 19.98
C GLU A 74 7.00 2.32 18.55
N PHE A 75 6.71 1.25 17.82
CA PHE A 75 6.22 1.28 16.43
C PHE A 75 7.14 2.04 15.46
N GLU A 76 8.45 2.02 15.69
CA GLU A 76 9.41 2.62 14.78
C GLU A 76 9.53 1.77 13.51
N CYS A 77 9.03 2.30 12.39
CA CYS A 77 9.08 1.63 11.10
C CYS A 77 10.31 2.07 10.29
N ARG A 78 11.19 1.12 9.96
CA ARG A 78 12.36 1.31 9.10
C ARG A 78 12.43 0.28 7.99
N ASP A 79 12.93 0.68 6.84
CA ASP A 79 13.40 -0.27 5.84
C ASP A 79 14.54 -1.12 6.42
N ARG A 80 14.46 -2.45 6.31
CA ARG A 80 15.49 -3.37 6.83
C ARG A 80 16.83 -3.17 6.15
N LEU A 81 16.83 -2.93 4.83
CA LEU A 81 18.05 -2.87 4.02
C LEU A 81 18.73 -1.52 4.17
N SER A 82 18.00 -0.42 4.00
CA SER A 82 18.58 0.93 4.03
C SER A 82 18.63 1.56 5.42
N GLY A 83 17.91 1.01 6.41
CA GLY A 83 17.76 1.59 7.76
C GLY A 83 16.95 2.90 7.80
N THR A 84 16.41 3.33 6.66
CA THR A 84 15.70 4.60 6.52
C THR A 84 14.34 4.53 7.20
N LEU A 85 13.99 5.57 7.95
CA LEU A 85 12.66 5.72 8.54
C LEU A 85 11.60 5.87 7.44
N LEU A 86 10.47 5.20 7.64
CA LEU A 86 9.33 5.38 6.73
C LEU A 86 8.69 6.76 6.94
N PRO A 87 8.13 7.37 5.88
CA PRO A 87 7.34 8.58 6.02
C PRO A 87 6.06 8.30 6.82
N ILE A 88 5.54 9.29 7.55
CA ILE A 88 4.38 9.14 8.45
C ILE A 88 3.17 8.48 7.75
N PRO A 89 2.77 8.84 6.52
CA PRO A 89 1.64 8.19 5.86
C PRO A 89 1.83 6.69 5.64
N ASP A 90 3.04 6.24 5.32
CA ASP A 90 3.33 4.81 5.16
C ASP A 90 3.29 4.10 6.54
N LYS A 91 3.71 4.78 7.63
CA LYS A 91 3.54 4.25 8.99
C LYS A 91 2.06 4.09 9.37
N VAL A 92 1.22 5.06 9.02
CA VAL A 92 -0.24 4.98 9.24
C VAL A 92 -0.82 3.75 8.54
N LEU A 93 -0.47 3.51 7.27
CA LEU A 93 -0.91 2.31 6.55
C LEU A 93 -0.47 1.02 7.26
N LEU A 94 0.78 0.93 7.71
CA LEU A 94 1.27 -0.27 8.40
C LEU A 94 0.53 -0.50 9.71
N VAL A 95 0.29 0.54 10.51
CA VAL A 95 -0.43 0.43 11.77
C VAL A 95 -1.91 0.12 11.57
N HIS A 96 -2.57 0.70 10.56
CA HIS A 96 -3.94 0.35 10.19
C HIS A 96 -4.03 -1.11 9.73
N TYR A 97 -3.08 -1.58 8.92
CA TYR A 97 -2.98 -2.98 8.52
C TYR A 97 -2.85 -3.93 9.71
N LEU A 98 -1.94 -3.64 10.65
CA LEU A 98 -1.76 -4.48 11.84
C LEU A 98 -3.04 -4.53 12.70
N ASN A 99 -3.72 -3.39 12.87
CA ASN A 99 -5.01 -3.34 13.58
C ASN A 99 -6.09 -4.14 12.85
N GLY A 100 -6.24 -3.92 11.53
CA GLY A 100 -7.22 -4.61 10.71
C GLY A 100 -7.01 -6.12 10.71
N ALA A 101 -5.75 -6.56 10.54
CA ALA A 101 -5.39 -7.97 10.59
C ALA A 101 -5.71 -8.61 11.95
N LEU A 102 -5.37 -7.93 13.06
CA LEU A 102 -5.70 -8.40 14.40
C LEU A 102 -7.22 -8.51 14.61
N ASN A 103 -7.96 -7.46 14.25
CA ASN A 103 -9.41 -7.39 14.46
C ASN A 103 -10.20 -8.38 13.60
N ALA A 104 -9.73 -8.65 12.38
CA ALA A 104 -10.36 -9.57 11.44
C ALA A 104 -9.82 -11.00 11.53
N GLY A 105 -8.88 -11.28 12.45
CA GLY A 105 -8.32 -12.62 12.64
C GLY A 105 -7.45 -13.11 11.48
N GLY A 106 -6.76 -12.21 10.78
CA GLY A 106 -5.91 -12.52 9.63
C GLY A 106 -6.71 -13.09 8.46
N PRO A 107 -7.63 -12.31 7.87
CA PRO A 107 -8.56 -12.80 6.86
C PRO A 107 -7.79 -13.33 5.64
N PRO A 108 -8.08 -14.55 5.14
CA PRO A 108 -7.42 -15.09 3.96
C PRO A 108 -7.78 -14.29 2.71
N GLU A 109 -6.97 -14.40 1.66
CA GLU A 109 -7.37 -13.91 0.34
C GLU A 109 -8.61 -14.66 -0.14
N THR A 110 -9.55 -13.92 -0.73
CA THR A 110 -10.76 -14.49 -1.34
C THR A 110 -10.54 -14.85 -2.81
N HIS A 111 -9.53 -14.22 -3.44
CA HIS A 111 -9.32 -14.21 -4.89
C HIS A 111 -10.49 -13.61 -5.68
N GLU A 112 -11.36 -12.88 -4.99
CA GLU A 112 -12.47 -12.17 -5.59
C GLU A 112 -12.14 -10.68 -5.68
N TRP A 113 -12.05 -10.20 -6.90
CA TRP A 113 -11.66 -8.83 -7.21
C TRP A 113 -12.86 -7.89 -7.20
N ILE A 114 -12.77 -6.82 -6.43
CA ILE A 114 -13.77 -5.75 -6.37
C ILE A 114 -13.18 -4.41 -6.84
N ALA A 115 -14.03 -3.56 -7.42
CA ALA A 115 -13.62 -2.22 -7.82
C ALA A 115 -13.61 -1.27 -6.62
N PHE A 116 -12.90 -0.15 -6.75
CA PHE A 116 -12.81 0.85 -5.67
C PHE A 116 -14.18 1.34 -5.17
N GLN A 117 -15.15 1.51 -6.08
CA GLN A 117 -16.49 1.99 -5.76
C GLN A 117 -17.34 1.00 -4.95
N ASP A 118 -16.92 -0.27 -4.90
CA ASP A 118 -17.60 -1.34 -4.17
C ASP A 118 -17.04 -1.49 -2.74
N LEU A 119 -15.98 -0.76 -2.41
CA LEU A 119 -15.50 -0.63 -1.03
C LEU A 119 -16.52 0.16 -0.19
N PRO A 120 -16.67 -0.14 1.11
CA PRO A 120 -17.38 0.75 2.03
C PRO A 120 -16.83 2.18 1.91
N ASP A 121 -17.73 3.15 1.72
CA ASP A 121 -17.42 4.55 1.47
C ASP A 121 -16.58 4.85 0.20
N GLY A 122 -16.32 3.85 -0.65
CA GLY A 122 -15.49 3.98 -1.84
C GLY A 122 -15.98 5.05 -2.82
N ARG A 123 -17.30 5.22 -2.95
CA ARG A 123 -17.88 6.27 -3.80
C ARG A 123 -17.51 7.69 -3.34
N PHE A 124 -17.41 7.94 -2.03
CA PHE A 124 -17.01 9.25 -1.50
C PHE A 124 -15.54 9.59 -1.78
N TYR A 125 -14.69 8.56 -1.87
CA TYR A 125 -13.26 8.71 -2.12
C TYR A 125 -12.85 8.46 -3.58
N HIS A 126 -13.81 8.19 -4.48
CA HIS A 126 -13.51 7.78 -5.85
C HIS A 126 -12.66 8.81 -6.61
N ALA A 127 -12.98 10.11 -6.53
CA ALA A 127 -12.18 11.16 -7.16
C ALA A 127 -10.75 11.24 -6.61
N ALA A 128 -10.59 10.91 -5.32
CA ALA A 128 -9.30 10.87 -4.65
C ALA A 128 -8.46 9.66 -5.08
N PHE A 129 -9.09 8.50 -5.29
CA PHE A 129 -8.46 7.29 -5.84
C PHE A 129 -8.08 7.48 -7.31
N ASP A 130 -9.01 7.98 -8.11
CA ASP A 130 -8.81 8.16 -9.55
C ASP A 130 -7.58 9.04 -9.83
N LYS A 131 -7.51 10.20 -9.18
CA LYS A 131 -6.39 11.13 -9.29
C LYS A 131 -5.05 10.54 -8.81
N ARG A 132 -5.07 9.69 -7.78
CA ARG A 132 -3.84 9.18 -7.14
C ARG A 132 -3.28 7.94 -7.79
N ALA A 133 -4.12 7.13 -8.42
CA ALA A 133 -3.71 5.79 -8.83
C ALA A 133 -4.20 5.44 -10.24
N LYS A 134 -5.53 5.45 -10.48
CA LYS A 134 -6.09 5.00 -11.77
C LYS A 134 -5.63 5.89 -12.95
N ALA A 135 -5.81 7.21 -12.86
CA ALA A 135 -5.43 8.10 -13.94
C ALA A 135 -3.90 8.11 -14.18
N PRO A 136 -3.02 8.13 -13.15
CA PRO A 136 -1.58 7.96 -13.35
C PRO A 136 -1.19 6.61 -13.98
N LEU A 137 -1.85 5.51 -13.61
CA LEU A 137 -1.61 4.18 -14.20
C LEU A 137 -1.90 4.21 -15.70
N ILE A 138 -3.10 4.67 -16.09
CA ILE A 138 -3.52 4.75 -17.50
C ILE A 138 -2.60 5.71 -18.27
N LYS A 139 -2.29 6.87 -17.70
CA LYS A 139 -1.43 7.86 -18.35
C LYS A 139 -0.01 7.33 -18.60
N GLY A 140 0.54 6.56 -17.65
CA GLY A 140 1.90 6.02 -17.76
C GLY A 140 1.99 4.86 -18.73
N PHE A 141 1.04 3.93 -18.66
CA PHE A 141 1.15 2.63 -19.33
C PHE A 141 0.16 2.41 -20.47
N GLY A 142 -0.89 3.23 -20.61
CA GLY A 142 -1.96 3.00 -21.58
C GLY A 142 -1.49 2.98 -23.04
N ALA A 143 -0.46 3.75 -23.38
CA ALA A 143 0.11 3.75 -24.73
C ALA A 143 0.98 2.52 -25.03
N ASN A 144 1.55 1.88 -24.00
CA ASN A 144 2.31 0.64 -24.13
C ASN A 144 2.07 -0.25 -22.90
N PRO A 145 0.92 -0.95 -22.85
CA PRO A 145 0.50 -1.68 -21.65
C PRO A 145 1.44 -2.80 -21.21
N GLY A 146 2.22 -3.39 -22.14
CA GLY A 146 3.20 -4.43 -21.82
C GLY A 146 4.27 -3.99 -20.82
N LEU A 147 4.62 -2.69 -20.81
CA LEU A 147 5.58 -2.12 -19.86
C LEU A 147 5.10 -2.22 -18.40
N LEU A 148 3.79 -2.31 -18.16
CA LEU A 148 3.26 -2.51 -16.81
C LEU A 148 3.73 -3.84 -16.22
N GLN A 149 3.65 -4.91 -17.01
CA GLN A 149 4.04 -6.26 -16.59
C GLN A 149 5.54 -6.32 -16.30
N GLU A 150 6.36 -5.76 -17.19
CA GLU A 150 7.81 -5.70 -17.00
C GLU A 150 8.21 -4.90 -15.75
N ALA A 151 7.61 -3.73 -15.57
CA ALA A 151 7.87 -2.87 -14.41
C ALA A 151 7.46 -3.51 -13.10
N ALA A 152 6.27 -4.10 -13.06
CA ALA A 152 5.73 -4.73 -11.86
C ALA A 152 6.51 -6.00 -11.49
N ALA A 153 6.91 -6.81 -12.46
CA ALA A 153 7.78 -7.97 -12.24
C ALA A 153 9.13 -7.52 -11.65
N ARG A 154 9.75 -6.47 -12.18
CA ARG A 154 11.06 -5.99 -11.70
C ARG A 154 11.01 -5.38 -10.31
N ILE A 155 10.03 -4.54 -10.00
CA ILE A 155 9.97 -3.79 -8.74
C ILE A 155 9.33 -4.63 -7.63
N TYR A 156 8.23 -5.29 -7.95
CA TYR A 156 7.38 -5.94 -6.96
C TYR A 156 7.45 -7.46 -6.97
N HIS A 157 8.16 -8.05 -7.95
CA HIS A 157 8.08 -9.49 -8.23
C HIS A 157 6.62 -9.90 -8.45
N ALA A 158 5.87 -9.03 -9.16
CA ALA A 158 4.47 -9.25 -9.46
C ALA A 158 4.28 -10.30 -10.54
N ASP A 159 3.23 -11.10 -10.39
CA ASP A 159 2.84 -12.12 -11.36
C ASP A 159 1.76 -11.58 -12.32
N PRO A 160 1.74 -12.00 -13.59
CA PRO A 160 0.66 -11.67 -14.50
C PRO A 160 -0.66 -12.34 -14.08
N ILE A 161 -1.78 -11.73 -14.46
CA ILE A 161 -3.12 -12.32 -14.31
C ILE A 161 -3.95 -12.15 -15.58
N GLU A 162 -4.88 -13.08 -15.79
CA GLU A 162 -5.82 -13.07 -16.92
C GLU A 162 -7.04 -12.18 -16.62
N ILE A 163 -6.80 -10.89 -16.36
CA ILE A 163 -7.84 -9.88 -16.21
C ILE A 163 -7.48 -8.67 -17.07
N GLY A 164 -8.41 -8.28 -17.96
CA GLY A 164 -8.14 -7.31 -19.02
C GLY A 164 -7.15 -7.84 -20.05
N ASP A 165 -6.59 -6.94 -20.87
CA ASP A 165 -5.59 -7.32 -21.87
C ASP A 165 -4.21 -7.47 -21.23
N TYR A 166 -3.92 -6.65 -20.20
CA TYR A 166 -2.67 -6.67 -19.44
C TYR A 166 -2.98 -6.53 -17.95
N GLY A 167 -2.90 -7.66 -17.23
CA GLY A 167 -3.10 -7.73 -15.79
C GLY A 167 -1.82 -8.13 -15.04
N VAL A 168 -1.61 -7.55 -13.86
CA VAL A 168 -0.64 -8.02 -12.85
C VAL A 168 -1.20 -7.97 -11.44
N VAL A 169 -0.74 -8.86 -10.56
CA VAL A 169 -1.02 -8.80 -9.12
C VAL A 169 0.22 -8.34 -8.36
N VAL A 170 0.07 -7.21 -7.68
CA VAL A 170 1.06 -6.69 -6.75
C VAL A 170 0.64 -7.02 -5.32
N ARG A 171 1.45 -7.82 -4.62
CA ARG A 171 1.24 -8.11 -3.19
C ARG A 171 1.81 -6.98 -2.34
N VAL A 172 0.98 -5.97 -2.08
CA VAL A 172 1.41 -4.76 -1.37
C VAL A 172 1.77 -5.05 0.08
N LEU A 173 0.92 -5.84 0.74
CA LEU A 173 1.11 -6.41 2.07
C LEU A 173 0.71 -7.89 2.01
N PRO A 174 1.11 -8.73 2.98
CA PRO A 174 0.86 -10.18 2.90
C PRO A 174 -0.59 -10.60 2.70
N LEU A 175 -1.56 -9.80 3.19
CA LEU A 175 -3.01 -10.03 3.03
C LEU A 175 -3.70 -9.06 2.05
N VAL A 176 -2.93 -8.24 1.32
CA VAL A 176 -3.49 -7.14 0.51
C VAL A 176 -2.88 -7.18 -0.89
N PRO A 177 -3.32 -8.13 -1.74
CA PRO A 177 -2.99 -8.12 -3.15
C PRO A 177 -3.87 -7.10 -3.90
N LEU A 178 -3.26 -6.37 -4.83
CA LEU A 178 -3.92 -5.46 -5.75
C LEU A 178 -3.72 -5.95 -7.18
N ALA A 179 -4.78 -6.02 -7.96
CA ALA A 179 -4.71 -6.30 -9.39
C ALA A 179 -4.68 -4.98 -10.17
N LEU A 180 -3.61 -4.73 -10.92
CA LEU A 180 -3.52 -3.61 -11.85
C LEU A 180 -3.87 -4.14 -13.23
N VAL A 181 -4.87 -3.53 -13.87
CA VAL A 181 -5.45 -4.00 -15.13
C VAL A 181 -5.43 -2.87 -16.15
N LEU A 182 -5.01 -3.17 -17.38
CA LEU A 182 -5.10 -2.28 -18.52
C LEU A 182 -5.86 -2.97 -19.66
N TRP A 183 -6.63 -2.17 -20.38
CA TRP A 183 -7.20 -2.51 -21.68
C TRP A 183 -6.53 -1.64 -22.73
N ALA A 184 -6.06 -2.28 -23.80
CA ALA A 184 -5.46 -1.57 -24.92
C ALA A 184 -6.53 -0.71 -25.61
N GLY A 185 -6.11 0.46 -26.08
CA GLY A 185 -6.96 1.26 -26.95
C GLY A 185 -6.99 0.68 -28.36
N ASP A 186 -8.03 1.00 -29.11
CA ASP A 186 -8.17 0.69 -30.52
C ASP A 186 -8.52 1.96 -31.33
N ALA A 187 -9.01 1.78 -32.56
CA ALA A 187 -9.38 2.89 -33.42
C ALA A 187 -10.60 3.68 -32.91
N GLU A 188 -11.44 3.08 -32.08
CA GLU A 188 -12.71 3.63 -31.60
C GLU A 188 -12.62 4.13 -30.15
N PHE A 189 -11.81 3.48 -29.31
CA PHE A 189 -11.71 3.76 -27.88
C PHE A 189 -10.26 3.96 -27.41
N PRO A 190 -9.99 4.98 -26.56
CA PRO A 190 -8.68 5.16 -25.96
C PRO A 190 -8.36 4.04 -24.95
N PRO A 191 -7.07 3.80 -24.64
CA PRO A 191 -6.70 2.83 -23.63
C PRO A 191 -7.30 3.18 -22.27
N ASN A 192 -7.63 2.16 -21.50
CA ASN A 192 -8.25 2.31 -20.19
C ASN A 192 -7.58 1.38 -19.17
N GLY A 193 -7.92 1.52 -17.91
CA GLY A 193 -7.33 0.72 -16.84
C GLY A 193 -8.07 0.84 -15.53
N ASN A 194 -7.78 -0.07 -14.62
CA ASN A 194 -8.33 -0.04 -13.28
C ASN A 194 -7.39 -0.70 -12.28
N ILE A 195 -7.65 -0.47 -11.00
CA ILE A 195 -7.01 -1.19 -9.90
C ILE A 195 -8.11 -1.87 -9.11
N LEU A 196 -8.03 -3.19 -9.00
CA LEU A 196 -8.97 -4.01 -8.27
C LEU A 196 -8.32 -4.50 -6.97
N PHE A 197 -9.17 -4.79 -6.00
CA PHE A 197 -8.78 -5.16 -4.65
C PHE A 197 -9.36 -6.53 -4.32
N ASP A 198 -8.62 -7.37 -3.60
CA ASP A 198 -9.23 -8.56 -3.01
C ASP A 198 -10.34 -8.13 -2.04
N ARG A 199 -11.49 -8.81 -2.07
CA ARG A 199 -12.65 -8.46 -1.26
C ARG A 199 -12.34 -8.31 0.22
N ASN A 200 -11.45 -9.13 0.79
CA ASN A 200 -11.12 -9.02 2.22
C ASN A 200 -10.27 -7.80 2.57
N SER A 201 -9.81 -7.02 1.60
CA SER A 201 -9.17 -5.72 1.83
C SER A 201 -10.06 -4.75 2.63
N VAL A 202 -11.38 -4.87 2.50
CA VAL A 202 -12.36 -4.04 3.26
C VAL A 202 -12.33 -4.30 4.77
N LYS A 203 -11.79 -5.45 5.20
CA LYS A 203 -11.61 -5.79 6.62
C LYS A 203 -10.31 -5.23 7.19
N LEU A 204 -9.39 -4.82 6.31
CA LEU A 204 -8.04 -4.39 6.67
C LEU A 204 -7.87 -2.88 6.58
N PHE A 205 -8.59 -2.24 5.67
CA PHE A 205 -8.40 -0.83 5.33
C PHE A 205 -9.71 -0.09 5.06
N SER A 206 -9.68 1.22 5.35
CA SER A 206 -10.70 2.16 4.88
C SER A 206 -10.52 2.48 3.39
N ALA A 207 -11.56 3.03 2.73
CA ALA A 207 -11.43 3.52 1.36
C ALA A 207 -10.34 4.60 1.20
N GLU A 208 -10.12 5.44 2.23
CA GLU A 208 -9.06 6.44 2.23
C GLU A 208 -7.66 5.79 2.21
N ASP A 209 -7.45 4.78 3.05
CA ASP A 209 -6.20 4.01 3.09
C ASP A 209 -5.96 3.31 1.74
N VAL A 210 -6.99 2.66 1.19
CA VAL A 210 -6.90 1.96 -0.11
C VAL A 210 -6.55 2.93 -1.24
N ALA A 211 -7.15 4.13 -1.27
CA ALA A 211 -6.82 5.16 -2.26
C ALA A 211 -5.37 5.63 -2.17
N TRP A 212 -4.83 5.73 -0.95
CA TRP A 212 -3.43 6.07 -0.73
C TRP A 212 -2.49 4.92 -1.12
N LEU A 213 -2.82 3.70 -0.70
CA LEU A 213 -2.09 2.46 -0.97
C LEU A 213 -1.92 2.23 -2.47
N ALA A 214 -3.01 2.39 -3.25
CA ALA A 214 -2.98 2.24 -4.70
C ALA A 214 -1.99 3.21 -5.37
N GLY A 215 -1.94 4.46 -4.91
CA GLY A 215 -0.94 5.43 -5.39
C GLY A 215 0.49 4.99 -5.04
N ARG A 216 0.72 4.45 -3.84
CA ARG A 216 2.04 3.96 -3.42
C ARG A 216 2.54 2.78 -4.26
N VAL A 217 1.65 2.05 -4.93
CA VAL A 217 2.00 1.03 -5.93
C VAL A 217 2.31 1.65 -7.30
N VAL A 218 1.50 2.60 -7.76
CA VAL A 218 1.62 3.12 -9.14
C VAL A 218 2.86 3.99 -9.32
N TYR A 219 3.16 4.89 -8.39
CA TYR A 219 4.23 5.88 -8.60
C TYR A 219 5.64 5.27 -8.77
N PRO A 220 6.07 4.26 -7.98
CA PRO A 220 7.36 3.62 -8.21
C PRO A 220 7.50 2.95 -9.59
N LEU A 221 6.41 2.41 -10.14
CA LEU A 221 6.39 1.87 -11.51
C LEU A 221 6.65 2.97 -12.54
N LEU A 222 6.02 4.14 -12.37
CA LEU A 222 6.22 5.31 -13.24
C LEU A 222 7.65 5.87 -13.14
N GLU A 223 8.22 5.92 -11.93
CA GLU A 223 9.60 6.39 -11.71
C GLU A 223 10.64 5.50 -12.42
N MET A 224 10.34 4.21 -12.59
CA MET A 224 11.22 3.30 -13.31
C MET A 224 11.22 3.55 -14.82
N MET A 225 10.10 4.01 -15.39
CA MET A 225 10.00 4.33 -16.83
C MET A 225 10.80 5.57 -17.22
N ASN A 226 11.09 6.45 -16.25
CA ASN A 226 11.83 7.70 -16.47
C ASN A 226 13.35 7.54 -16.31
N LYS A 227 13.85 6.31 -16.15
CA LYS A 227 15.27 5.96 -16.02
C LYS A 227 15.74 5.18 -17.21
#